data_AF-A0A3N5S1B0-F1
#
_entry.id   AF-A0A3N5S1B0-F1
#
_cell.length_a   1.000
_cell.length_b   1.000
_cell.length_c   1.000
_cell.angle_alpha   90.00
_cell.angle_beta   90.00
_cell.angle_gamma   90.00
#
_symmetry.space_group_name_H-M   'P 1'
#
loop_
_entity.id
_entity.type
_entity.pdbx_description
1 polymer ?
#
loop_
_entity_poly.entity_id
_entity_poly.type
_entity_poly.pdbx_seq_one_letter_code
_entity_poly.pdbx_strand_id
1 'polypeptide(L)'
;MPVRILVHYTVNENSSRENYNVLANTTFDRERAKALSDSAEAHWQAILDRNIVCFGQTMRAGFEAQVAMFPNMMNDRVAGLLDQYRNFAIGWKLSSAGGGGYLILVCEKPVPGSIRVIARRETD
;
A
#
# COMPACT_ATOMS: atom_id res chain seq x y z
N MET A 1 12.20 2.21 -18.53
CA MET A 1 12.60 1.01 -17.76
C MET A 1 11.35 0.38 -17.16
N PRO A 2 11.24 -0.96 -17.05
CA PRO A 2 10.09 -1.58 -16.38
C PRO A 2 10.12 -1.22 -14.89
N VAL A 3 8.99 -0.71 -14.38
CA VAL A 3 8.78 -0.46 -12.95
C VAL A 3 8.89 -1.80 -12.22
N ARG A 4 9.84 -1.92 -11.29
CA ARG A 4 10.02 -3.14 -10.49
C ARG A 4 9.15 -3.02 -9.25
N ILE A 5 7.98 -3.64 -9.28
CA ILE A 5 7.08 -3.74 -8.13
C ILE A 5 7.39 -5.07 -7.44
N LEU A 6 7.59 -5.07 -6.13
CA LEU A 6 7.82 -6.27 -5.34
C LEU A 6 6.64 -6.48 -4.39
N VAL A 7 6.12 -7.69 -4.34
CA VAL A 7 5.13 -8.08 -3.33
C VAL A 7 5.83 -8.96 -2.31
N HIS A 8 5.70 -8.61 -1.06
CA HIS A 8 6.34 -9.33 0.01
C HIS A 8 5.40 -9.47 1.19
N TYR A 9 5.32 -10.70 1.69
CA TYR A 9 4.65 -11.07 2.93
C TYR A 9 3.12 -11.03 2.91
N THR A 10 2.53 -12.07 3.49
CA THR A 10 1.12 -12.17 3.86
C THR A 10 0.96 -11.81 5.33
N VAL A 11 0.23 -10.74 5.63
CA VAL A 11 -0.39 -10.54 6.93
C VAL A 11 -1.52 -11.57 7.06
N ASN A 12 -1.18 -12.77 7.51
CA ASN A 12 -2.14 -13.85 7.69
C ASN A 12 -3.04 -13.54 8.89
N GLU A 13 -4.32 -13.23 8.68
CA GLU A 13 -5.29 -13.12 9.77
C GLU A 13 -5.43 -14.50 10.43
N ASN A 14 -5.03 -14.63 11.71
CA ASN A 14 -5.68 -15.63 12.54
C ASN A 14 -7.05 -15.05 12.90
N SER A 15 -8.00 -15.20 11.96
CA SER A 15 -9.38 -14.71 12.05
C SER A 15 -10.20 -15.55 13.02
N SER A 16 -9.88 -15.45 14.30
CA SER A 16 -10.79 -15.82 15.39
C SER A 16 -10.99 -14.62 16.31
N ARG A 17 -11.44 -13.49 15.77
CA ARG A 17 -11.95 -12.40 16.60
C ARG A 17 -13.20 -11.84 15.98
N GLU A 18 -14.34 -12.22 16.54
CA GLU A 18 -15.67 -11.66 16.29
C GLU A 18 -15.79 -10.14 16.56
N ASN A 19 -14.68 -9.42 16.76
CA ASN A 19 -14.62 -8.02 17.22
C ASN A 19 -13.70 -7.10 16.40
N TYR A 20 -13.01 -7.58 15.35
CA TYR A 20 -12.24 -6.67 14.50
C TYR A 20 -13.13 -6.08 13.39
N ASN A 21 -13.41 -4.78 13.48
CA ASN A 21 -14.17 -4.05 12.47
C ASN A 21 -13.30 -2.96 11.85
N VAL A 22 -12.86 -3.19 10.62
CA VAL A 22 -12.01 -2.25 9.88
C VAL A 22 -12.72 -0.93 9.53
N LEU A 23 -14.05 -0.97 9.45
CA LEU A 23 -14.89 0.17 9.12
C LEU A 23 -15.33 0.97 10.36
N ALA A 24 -15.05 0.47 11.56
CA ALA A 24 -15.30 1.24 12.77
C ALA A 24 -14.38 2.47 12.83
N ASN A 25 -14.90 3.57 13.37
CA ASN A 25 -14.22 4.88 13.44
C ASN A 25 -13.83 5.47 12.08
N THR A 26 -14.55 5.09 11.02
CA THR A 26 -14.36 5.69 9.70
C THR A 26 -14.65 7.18 9.72
N THR A 27 -13.81 7.94 9.05
CA THR A 27 -13.92 9.40 8.97
C THR A 27 -13.97 9.83 7.52
N PHE A 28 -15.14 10.28 7.08
CA PHE A 28 -15.35 10.80 5.73
C PHE A 28 -15.59 12.30 5.78
N ASP A 29 -14.72 13.06 5.13
CA ASP A 29 -14.90 14.48 4.90
C ASP A 29 -14.24 14.88 3.57
N ARG A 30 -14.49 16.12 3.16
CA ARG A 30 -13.98 16.67 1.91
C ARG A 30 -12.45 16.63 1.86
N GLU A 31 -11.78 16.89 2.97
CA GLU A 31 -10.32 17.00 3.02
C GLU A 31 -9.67 15.63 2.79
N ARG A 32 -10.11 14.60 3.53
CA ARG A 32 -9.59 13.24 3.41
C ARG A 32 -9.94 12.60 2.06
N ALA A 33 -11.16 12.82 1.57
CA ALA A 33 -11.55 12.36 0.23
C ALA A 33 -10.71 13.03 -0.85
N LYS A 34 -10.44 14.34 -0.72
CA LYS A 34 -9.53 15.07 -1.62
C LYS A 34 -8.11 14.53 -1.54
N ALA A 35 -7.56 14.30 -0.35
CA ALA A 35 -6.21 13.76 -0.20
C ALA A 35 -6.06 12.39 -0.88
N LEU A 36 -7.06 11.52 -0.74
CA LEU A 36 -7.08 10.23 -1.43
C LEU A 36 -7.14 10.42 -2.97
N SER A 37 -8.02 11.30 -3.45
CA SER A 37 -8.13 11.62 -4.88
C SER A 37 -6.84 12.21 -5.46
N ASP A 38 -6.24 13.19 -4.79
CA ASP A 38 -5.01 13.86 -5.22
C ASP A 38 -3.84 12.87 -5.26
N SER A 39 -3.76 11.97 -4.27
CA SER A 39 -2.74 10.91 -4.25
C SER A 39 -2.90 9.93 -5.42
N ALA A 40 -4.14 9.63 -5.82
CA ALA A 40 -4.43 8.74 -6.95
C ALA A 40 -4.03 9.39 -8.28
N GLU A 41 -4.34 10.68 -8.47
CA GLU A 41 -3.93 11.44 -9.65
C GLU A 41 -2.40 11.54 -9.76
N ALA A 42 -1.73 11.88 -8.64
CA ALA A 42 -0.27 11.94 -8.60
C ALA A 42 0.36 10.56 -8.87
N HIS A 43 -0.25 9.49 -8.35
CA HIS A 43 0.23 8.12 -8.60
C HIS A 43 0.07 7.71 -10.07
N TRP A 44 -1.06 8.09 -10.68
CA TRP A 44 -1.28 7.89 -12.11
C TRP A 44 -0.23 8.62 -12.94
N GLN A 45 0.05 9.89 -12.64
CA GLN A 45 1.09 10.64 -13.33
C GLN A 45 2.47 9.98 -13.16
N ALA A 46 2.81 9.50 -11.96
CA ALA A 46 4.07 8.80 -11.73
C ALA A 46 4.21 7.50 -12.54
N ILE A 47 3.10 6.79 -12.79
CA ILE A 47 3.05 5.62 -13.67
C ILE A 47 3.38 6.04 -15.11
N LEU A 48 2.73 7.10 -15.61
CA LEU A 48 2.95 7.62 -16.96
C LEU A 48 4.40 8.09 -17.17
N ASP A 49 4.94 8.79 -16.18
CA ASP A 49 6.32 9.31 -16.19
C ASP A 49 7.37 8.21 -15.98
N ARG A 50 6.93 6.99 -15.63
CA ARG A 50 7.80 5.84 -15.30
C ARG A 50 8.81 6.16 -14.21
N ASN A 51 8.42 7.00 -13.25
CA ASN A 51 9.27 7.47 -12.17
C ASN A 51 9.05 6.61 -10.92
N ILE A 52 9.99 5.70 -10.63
CA ILE A 52 9.87 4.75 -9.52
C ILE A 52 9.81 5.43 -8.15
N VAL A 53 10.52 6.55 -7.97
CA VAL A 53 10.55 7.29 -6.71
C VAL A 53 9.20 7.94 -6.46
N CYS A 54 8.68 8.69 -7.45
CA CYS A 54 7.36 9.28 -7.36
C CYS A 54 6.27 8.20 -7.25
N PHE A 55 6.40 7.07 -7.95
CA PHE A 55 5.46 5.95 -7.87
C PHE A 55 5.36 5.41 -6.43
N GLY A 56 6.51 5.17 -5.77
CA GLY A 56 6.51 4.71 -4.38
C GLY A 56 5.96 5.76 -3.41
N GLN A 57 6.41 7.01 -3.52
CA GLN A 57 5.98 8.10 -2.64
C GLN A 57 4.46 8.34 -2.72
N THR A 58 3.91 8.38 -3.94
CA THR A 58 2.48 8.58 -4.16
C THR A 58 1.65 7.36 -3.77
N MET A 59 2.16 6.13 -3.95
CA MET A 59 1.52 4.91 -3.44
C MET A 59 1.39 4.97 -1.91
N ARG A 60 2.47 5.37 -1.23
CA ARG A 60 2.48 5.52 0.23
C ARG A 60 1.52 6.62 0.69
N ALA A 61 1.52 7.78 0.02
CA ALA A 61 0.58 8.86 0.31
C ALA A 61 -0.88 8.40 0.17
N GLY A 62 -1.20 7.61 -0.87
CA GLY A 62 -2.54 7.04 -1.03
C GLY A 62 -2.92 6.04 0.05
N PHE A 63 -1.96 5.22 0.52
CA PHE A 63 -2.18 4.36 1.68
C PHE A 63 -2.41 5.16 2.97
N GLU A 64 -1.61 6.19 3.23
CA GLU A 64 -1.76 7.06 4.39
C GLU A 64 -3.10 7.83 4.36
N ALA A 65 -3.53 8.28 3.18
CA ALA A 65 -4.86 8.88 2.98
C ALA A 65 -6.00 7.88 3.24
N GLN A 66 -5.86 6.61 2.81
CA GLN A 66 -6.81 5.57 3.17
C GLN A 66 -6.85 5.33 4.69
N VAL A 67 -5.70 5.24 5.36
CA VAL A 67 -5.64 5.08 6.83
C VAL A 67 -6.32 6.25 7.55
N ALA A 68 -6.19 7.49 7.05
CA ALA A 68 -6.88 8.64 7.62
C ALA A 68 -8.42 8.54 7.52
N MET A 69 -8.93 7.80 6.54
CA MET A 69 -10.38 7.53 6.36
C MET A 69 -10.83 6.26 7.08
N PHE A 70 -9.96 5.26 7.20
CA PHE A 70 -10.20 3.95 7.80
C PHE A 70 -9.12 3.63 8.84
N PRO A 71 -9.13 4.28 10.03
CA PRO A 71 -8.02 4.22 10.98
C PRO A 71 -7.68 2.80 11.42
N ASN A 72 -8.69 1.95 11.54
CA ASN A 72 -8.52 0.57 12.00
C ASN A 72 -7.78 -0.32 10.98
N MET A 73 -7.58 0.10 9.73
CA MET A 73 -6.69 -0.58 8.77
C MET A 73 -5.25 -0.64 9.27
N MET A 74 -4.84 0.34 10.09
CA MET A 74 -3.52 0.39 10.73
C MET A 74 -3.63 -0.18 12.15
N ASN A 75 -3.30 -1.46 12.31
CA ASN A 75 -3.16 -2.09 13.62
C ASN A 75 -1.67 -2.32 13.96
N ASP A 76 -1.37 -2.70 15.19
CA ASP A 76 0.02 -2.89 15.68
C ASP A 76 0.83 -3.86 14.82
N ARG A 77 0.17 -4.88 14.23
CA ARG A 77 0.85 -5.83 13.35
C ARG A 77 1.19 -5.21 12.00
N VAL A 78 0.28 -4.45 11.40
CA VAL A 78 0.55 -3.70 10.18
C VAL A 78 1.66 -2.68 10.44
N ALA A 79 1.59 -1.94 11.55
CA ALA A 79 2.61 -0.98 11.94
C ALA A 79 4.00 -1.64 12.12
N GLY A 80 4.06 -2.75 12.86
CA GLY A 80 5.30 -3.50 13.07
C GLY A 80 5.86 -4.14 11.78
N LEU A 81 5.01 -4.49 10.81
CA LEU A 81 5.46 -4.94 9.51
C LEU A 81 6.02 -3.79 8.66
N LEU A 82 5.33 -2.65 8.62
CA LEU A 82 5.80 -1.47 7.89
C LEU A 82 7.14 -0.96 8.41
N ASP A 83 7.36 -1.03 9.72
CA ASP A 83 8.60 -0.56 10.33
C ASP A 83 9.84 -1.35 9.86
N GLN A 84 9.69 -2.66 9.64
CA GLN A 84 10.76 -3.52 9.10
C GLN A 84 11.26 -3.06 7.72
N TYR A 85 10.39 -2.46 6.90
CA TYR A 85 10.71 -2.03 5.54
C TYR A 85 10.84 -0.51 5.40
N ARG A 86 10.59 0.27 6.45
CA ARG A 86 10.56 1.74 6.40
C ARG A 86 11.84 2.36 5.84
N ASN A 87 12.98 1.78 6.15
CA ASN A 87 14.30 2.28 5.71
C ASN A 87 14.72 1.76 4.32
N PHE A 88 13.96 0.83 3.74
CA PHE A 88 14.31 0.15 2.49
C PHE A 88 13.32 0.42 1.36
N ALA A 89 12.02 0.49 1.68
CA ALA A 89 10.96 0.73 0.72
C ALA A 89 10.77 2.22 0.47
N ILE A 90 10.63 2.59 -0.80
CA ILE A 90 10.22 3.94 -1.23
C ILE A 90 8.76 4.18 -0.81
N GLY A 91 7.92 3.15 -0.93
CA GLY A 91 6.53 3.20 -0.52
C GLY A 91 5.88 1.83 -0.46
N TRP A 92 4.63 1.80 -0.01
CA TRP A 92 3.91 0.57 0.27
C TRP A 92 2.41 0.76 0.20
N LYS A 93 1.70 -0.37 0.07
CA LYS A 93 0.24 -0.47 0.19
C LYS A 93 -0.16 -1.81 0.77
N LEU A 94 -1.19 -1.83 1.61
CA LEU A 94 -1.85 -3.06 2.03
C LEU A 94 -2.90 -3.48 0.99
N SER A 95 -2.75 -4.67 0.42
CA SER A 95 -3.68 -5.26 -0.55
C SER A 95 -4.68 -6.16 0.17
N SER A 96 -5.71 -5.54 0.75
CA SER A 96 -6.91 -6.16 1.36
C SER A 96 -7.93 -5.06 1.71
N ALA A 97 -9.16 -5.45 2.08
CA ALA A 97 -10.14 -4.57 2.72
C ALA A 97 -9.69 -4.07 4.13
N GLY A 98 -8.62 -4.68 4.68
CA GLY A 98 -7.92 -4.31 5.91
C GLY A 98 -8.16 -5.32 7.05
N GLY A 99 -7.16 -5.49 7.93
CA GLY A 99 -7.09 -6.57 8.94
C GLY A 99 -6.06 -7.67 8.64
N GLY A 100 -5.76 -7.86 7.35
CA GLY A 100 -4.85 -8.89 6.82
C GLY A 100 -4.50 -8.64 5.35
N GLY A 101 -3.91 -9.61 4.66
CA GLY A 101 -3.63 -9.58 3.22
C GLY A 101 -2.16 -9.36 2.86
N TYR A 102 -1.87 -8.93 1.64
CA TYR A 102 -0.49 -8.80 1.16
C TYR A 102 0.05 -7.39 1.36
N LEU A 103 1.30 -7.27 1.79
CA LEU A 103 2.01 -5.98 1.72
C LEU A 103 2.69 -5.86 0.35
N ILE A 104 2.35 -4.81 -0.39
CA ILE A 104 3.01 -4.44 -1.64
C ILE A 104 4.08 -3.42 -1.29
N LEU A 105 5.32 -3.67 -1.72
CA LEU A 105 6.47 -2.80 -1.48
C LEU A 105 7.02 -2.26 -2.80
N VAL A 106 7.32 -0.97 -2.82
CA VAL A 106 8.05 -0.33 -3.92
C VAL A 106 9.49 -0.16 -3.47
N CYS A 107 10.40 -0.90 -4.09
CA CYS A 107 11.82 -0.87 -3.76
C CYS A 107 12.67 -0.89 -5.05
N GLU A 108 13.82 -0.22 -5.04
CA GLU A 108 14.76 -0.30 -6.17
C GLU A 108 15.50 -1.64 -6.19
N LYS A 109 15.76 -2.19 -5.01
CA LYS A 109 16.48 -3.45 -4.80
C LYS A 109 15.52 -4.56 -4.40
N PRO A 110 15.78 -5.81 -4.82
CA PRO A 110 15.01 -6.97 -4.38
C PRO A 110 15.00 -7.12 -2.85
N VAL A 111 13.84 -7.47 -2.28
CA VAL A 111 13.71 -7.87 -0.88
C VAL A 111 13.82 -9.41 -0.80
N PRO A 112 14.69 -9.99 0.04
CA PRO A 112 14.76 -11.45 0.21
C PRO A 112 13.40 -12.04 0.57
N GLY A 113 13.02 -13.14 -0.09
CA GLY A 113 11.72 -13.79 0.11
C GLY A 113 10.52 -13.03 -0.48
N SER A 114 10.74 -11.98 -1.28
CA SER A 114 9.67 -11.30 -2.04
C SER A 114 9.44 -11.93 -3.40
N ILE A 115 8.21 -11.79 -3.90
CA ILE A 115 7.83 -12.15 -5.25
C ILE A 115 7.79 -10.86 -6.08
N ARG A 116 8.49 -10.84 -7.22
CA ARG A 116 8.41 -9.69 -8.13
C ARG A 116 7.08 -9.71 -8.89
N VAL A 117 6.33 -8.62 -8.81
CA VAL A 117 5.15 -8.41 -9.65
C VAL A 117 5.57 -7.77 -10.95
N ILE A 118 5.07 -8.36 -12.05
CA ILE A 118 5.29 -7.88 -13.40
C ILE A 118 3.91 -7.62 -14.00
N ALA A 119 3.56 -6.34 -14.14
CA ALA A 119 2.44 -5.94 -14.97
C ALA A 119 2.91 -5.94 -16.43
N ARG A 120 2.31 -6.81 -17.25
CA ARG A 120 2.56 -6.89 -18.69
C ARG A 120 1.26 -6.60 -19.42
N ARG A 121 1.32 -5.87 -20.53
CA ARG A 121 0.22 -5.83 -21.48
C ARG A 121 0.03 -7.24 -22.03
N GLU A 122 -1.21 -7.68 -22.15
CA GLU A 122 -1.52 -8.88 -22.92
C GLU A 122 -1.06 -8.62 -24.36
N THR A 123 -0.09 -9.41 -24.82
CA THR A 123 0.32 -9.42 -26.22
C THR A 123 -0.65 -10.35 -26.94
N ASP A 124 -1.25 -9.88 -28.04
CA ASP A 124 -1.98 -10.72 -28.99
C ASP A 124 -1.11 -11.89 -29.49
#